data_AF-A0A4Q5V9S0-F1
#
_entry.id   AF-A0A4Q5V9S0-F1
#
_cell.length_a   1.000
_cell.length_b   1.000
_cell.length_c   1.000
_cell.angle_alpha   90.00
_cell.angle_beta   90.00
_cell.angle_gamma   90.00
#
_symmetry.space_group_name_H-M   'P 1'
#
loop_
_entity.id
_entity.type
_entity.pdbx_description
1 polymer ?
#
loop_
_entity_poly.entity_id
_entity_poly.type
_entity_poly.pdbx_seq_one_letter_code
_entity_poly.pdbx_strand_id
1 'polypeptide(L)'
;MAKTKPLMNLNGAMDLIKMSKNPLTPIYEAITNSLEALTQKGMTDSRHEIEVTLYFGGLLDNFKDLQQVDIVANATGFTEKNWSRFKEFFDKSKVDRKPAFRAGA
;
A
#
# COMPACT_ATOMS: atom_id res chain seq x y z
N MET A 1 -5.75 0.89 -35.75
CA MET A 1 -6.16 1.96 -34.81
C MET A 1 -5.61 1.59 -33.43
N ALA A 2 -4.73 2.41 -32.87
CA ALA A 2 -4.18 2.18 -31.54
C ALA A 2 -5.29 2.37 -30.49
N LYS A 3 -5.57 1.35 -29.68
CA LYS A 3 -6.49 1.47 -28.53
C LYS A 3 -5.83 2.38 -27.49
N THR A 4 -6.25 3.63 -27.42
CA THR A 4 -5.86 4.55 -26.34
C THR A 4 -6.38 3.98 -25.02
N LYS A 5 -5.50 3.45 -24.17
CA LYS A 5 -5.88 3.04 -22.82
C LYS A 5 -6.29 4.30 -22.05
N PRO A 6 -7.47 4.35 -21.41
CA PRO A 6 -7.83 5.49 -20.58
C PRO A 6 -6.82 5.58 -19.43
N LEU A 7 -6.04 6.66 -19.41
CA LEU A 7 -5.12 6.99 -18.32
C LEU A 7 -5.96 7.52 -17.16
N MET A 8 -6.34 6.64 -16.24
CA MET A 8 -6.97 7.05 -14.99
C MET A 8 -5.87 7.50 -14.03
N ASN A 9 -5.82 8.78 -13.70
CA ASN A 9 -4.84 9.32 -12.75
C ASN A 9 -5.29 9.06 -11.31
N LEU A 10 -4.33 9.08 -10.37
CA LEU A 10 -4.56 8.79 -8.95
C LEU A 10 -5.71 9.61 -8.35
N ASN A 11 -5.80 10.89 -8.72
CA ASN A 11 -6.81 11.82 -8.22
C ASN A 11 -8.23 11.41 -8.65
N GLY A 12 -8.46 11.09 -9.93
CA GLY A 12 -9.77 10.65 -10.41
C GLY A 12 -10.18 9.25 -9.97
N ALA A 13 -9.26 8.54 -9.31
CA ALA A 13 -9.45 7.18 -8.87
C ALA A 13 -9.62 7.04 -7.35
N MET A 14 -9.35 8.11 -6.61
CA MET A 14 -9.48 8.17 -5.16
C MET A 14 -10.92 7.91 -4.70
N ASP A 15 -11.90 8.39 -5.48
CA ASP A 15 -13.33 8.16 -5.25
C ASP A 15 -13.75 6.69 -5.40
N LEU A 16 -12.92 5.85 -6.01
CA LEU A 16 -13.17 4.41 -6.19
C LEU A 16 -12.52 3.56 -5.10
N ILE A 17 -11.60 4.13 -4.32
CA ILE A 17 -10.96 3.43 -3.21
C ILE A 17 -12.00 3.35 -2.08
N LYS A 18 -12.56 2.15 -1.90
CA LYS A 18 -13.48 1.91 -0.78
C LYS A 18 -12.74 2.13 0.52
N MET A 19 -13.29 2.96 1.39
CA MET A 19 -12.83 3.06 2.78
C MET A 19 -12.79 1.67 3.41
N SER A 20 -11.64 1.32 4.00
CA SER A 20 -11.52 0.09 4.76
C SER A 20 -12.45 0.13 5.97
N LYS A 21 -13.06 -1.02 6.29
CA LYS A 21 -13.84 -1.18 7.53
C LYS A 21 -12.96 -1.12 8.79
N ASN A 22 -11.66 -1.38 8.64
CA ASN A 22 -10.69 -1.27 9.72
C ASN A 22 -9.77 -0.06 9.43
N PRO A 23 -9.78 0.98 10.29
CA PRO A 23 -8.99 2.19 10.07
C PRO A 23 -7.48 1.95 10.12
N LEU A 24 -7.01 0.84 10.69
CA LEU A 24 -5.58 0.49 10.74
C LEU A 24 -5.10 -0.26 9.50
N THR A 25 -5.99 -0.66 8.59
CA THR A 25 -5.61 -1.37 7.36
C THR A 25 -4.49 -0.68 6.58
N PRO A 26 -4.52 0.66 6.36
CA PRO A 26 -3.44 1.34 5.63
C PRO A 26 -2.07 1.17 6.28
N ILE A 27 -2.02 1.12 7.62
CA ILE A 27 -0.78 0.94 8.38
C ILE A 27 -0.26 -0.50 8.17
N TYR A 28 -1.13 -1.50 8.27
CA TYR A 28 -0.76 -2.90 8.01
C TYR A 28 -0.25 -3.11 6.57
N GLU A 29 -0.90 -2.50 5.59
CA GLU A 29 -0.48 -2.55 4.18
C GLU A 29 0.90 -1.91 3.98
N ALA A 30 1.13 -0.74 4.58
CA ALA A 30 2.42 -0.06 4.48
C ALA A 30 3.57 -0.83 5.16
N ILE A 31 3.32 -1.46 6.32
CA ILE A 31 4.30 -2.35 6.98
C ILE A 31 4.60 -3.56 6.09
N THR A 32 3.56 -4.18 5.52
CA THR A 32 3.72 -5.34 4.63
C THR A 32 4.56 -4.98 3.40
N ASN A 33 4.24 -3.86 2.74
CA ASN A 33 5.00 -3.34 1.61
C ASN A 33 6.46 -3.05 1.97
N SER A 34 6.70 -2.52 3.17
CA SER A 34 8.05 -2.24 3.67
C SER A 34 8.85 -3.52 3.90
N LEU A 35 8.23 -4.56 4.47
CA LEU A 35 8.85 -5.88 4.65
C LEU A 35 9.20 -6.51 3.29
N GLU A 36 8.27 -6.50 2.33
CA GLU A 36 8.53 -7.00 0.98
C GLU A 36 9.71 -6.29 0.32
N ALA A 37 9.79 -4.96 0.46
CA ALA A 37 10.90 -4.17 -0.08
C ALA A 37 12.24 -4.50 0.62
N LEU A 38 12.22 -4.71 1.93
CA LEU A 38 13.41 -5.13 2.69
C LEU A 38 13.93 -6.50 2.24
N THR A 39 13.06 -7.47 1.95
CA THR A 39 13.51 -8.78 1.44
C THR A 39 14.22 -8.71 0.08
N GLN A 40 13.99 -7.65 -0.69
CA GLN A 40 14.62 -7.44 -1.99
C GLN A 40 16.03 -6.82 -1.88
N LYS A 41 16.42 -6.34 -0.69
CA LYS A 41 17.66 -5.59 -0.45
C LYS A 41 18.93 -6.48 -0.45
N GLY A 42 18.76 -7.81 -0.37
CA GLY A 42 19.87 -8.76 -0.27
C GLY A 42 20.55 -8.75 1.11
N MET A 43 21.27 -9.81 1.47
CA MET A 43 21.86 -9.98 2.82
C MET A 43 23.09 -9.10 3.10
N THR A 44 23.52 -8.28 2.13
CA THR A 44 24.75 -7.48 2.23
C THR A 44 24.63 -6.25 3.13
N ASP A 45 23.42 -5.82 3.46
CA ASP A 45 23.19 -4.67 4.33
C ASP A 45 22.80 -5.14 5.74
N SER A 46 23.58 -4.73 6.75
CA SER A 46 23.52 -5.31 8.10
C SER A 46 22.34 -4.85 8.95
N ARG A 47 21.49 -3.94 8.45
CA ARG A 47 20.36 -3.41 9.22
C ARG A 47 19.10 -3.34 8.34
N HIS A 48 18.06 -4.06 8.76
CA HIS A 48 16.71 -3.99 8.20
C HIS A 48 15.82 -3.38 9.28
N GLU A 49 15.24 -2.22 9.00
CA GLU A 49 14.49 -1.44 9.99
C GLU A 49 13.26 -0.82 9.34
N ILE A 50 12.14 -0.93 10.06
CA ILE A 50 10.89 -0.24 9.77
C ILE A 50 10.53 0.52 11.04
N GLU A 51 10.48 1.83 10.95
CA GLU A 51 10.01 2.72 11.99
C GLU A 51 8.58 3.14 11.68
N VAL A 52 7.69 2.98 12.67
CA VAL A 52 6.29 3.41 12.59
C VAL A 52 6.03 4.37 13.72
N THR A 53 5.76 5.62 13.40
CA THR A 53 5.54 6.70 14.37
C THR A 53 4.11 7.19 14.25
N LEU A 54 3.38 7.09 15.36
CA LEU A 54 1.99 7.52 15.46
C LEU A 54 1.93 8.79 16.31
N TYR A 55 1.46 9.88 15.72
CA TYR A 55 1.34 11.16 16.42
C TYR A 55 -0.10 11.33 16.87
N PHE A 56 -0.28 11.39 18.18
CA PHE A 56 -1.58 11.57 18.81
C PHE A 56 -1.71 12.96 19.42
N GLY A 57 -2.86 13.59 19.18
CA GLY A 57 -3.28 14.81 19.87
C GLY A 57 -3.90 14.52 21.24
N GLY A 58 -4.30 15.59 21.93
CA GLY A 58 -5.13 15.48 23.14
C GLY A 58 -4.44 14.86 24.35
N LEU A 59 -3.30 15.42 24.78
CA LEU A 59 -2.44 14.88 25.86
C LEU A 59 -3.18 14.57 27.17
N LEU A 60 -4.22 15.35 27.49
CA LEU A 60 -5.03 15.20 28.71
C LEU A 60 -6.43 14.59 28.46
N ASP A 61 -6.75 14.29 27.19
CA ASP A 61 -8.07 13.80 26.82
C ASP A 61 -8.19 12.28 27.03
N ASN A 62 -9.40 11.84 27.36
CA ASN A 62 -9.74 10.42 27.53
C ASN A 62 -9.67 9.62 26.22
N PHE A 63 -9.69 10.33 25.08
CA PHE A 63 -9.55 9.75 23.75
C PHE A 63 -8.43 10.49 23.02
N LYS A 64 -7.60 9.73 22.29
CA LYS A 64 -6.47 10.25 21.53
C LYS A 64 -6.82 10.30 20.06
N ASP A 65 -6.80 11.49 19.47
CA ASP A 65 -6.98 11.64 18.03
C ASP A 65 -5.65 11.37 17.33
N LEU A 66 -5.64 10.38 16.43
CA LEU A 66 -4.49 10.11 15.56
C LEU A 66 -4.40 11.22 14.50
N GLN A 67 -3.37 12.04 14.57
CA GLN A 67 -3.19 13.19 13.67
C GLN A 67 -2.29 12.87 12.48
N GLN A 68 -1.28 12.04 12.70
CA GLN A 68 -0.29 11.70 11.68
C GLN A 68 0.26 10.29 11.91
N VAL A 69 0.63 9.65 10.81
CA VAL A 69 1.33 8.37 10.80
C VAL A 69 2.53 8.51 9.87
N ASP A 70 3.73 8.32 10.41
CA ASP A 70 4.95 8.20 9.63
C ASP A 70 5.37 6.73 9.59
N ILE A 71 5.73 6.26 8.40
CA ILE A 71 6.27 4.92 8.20
C ILE A 71 7.54 5.07 7.37
N VAL A 72 8.68 4.78 7.99
CA VAL A 72 10.01 4.92 7.39
C VAL A 72 10.66 3.55 7.35
N ALA A 73 11.09 3.12 6.18
CA ALA A 73 11.82 1.86 6.02
C ALA A 73 13.12 2.11 5.27
N ASN A 74 14.21 1.48 5.71
CA ASN A 74 15.51 1.59 5.04
C ASN A 74 15.67 0.58 3.88
N ALA A 75 14.58 0.37 3.13
CA ALA A 75 14.53 -0.56 2.00
C ALA A 75 15.11 0.04 0.70
N THR A 76 15.16 -0.77 -0.35
CA THR A 76 15.65 -0.38 -1.70
C THR A 76 14.82 0.70 -2.41
N GLY A 77 13.71 1.14 -1.81
CA GLY A 77 12.84 2.20 -2.33
C GLY A 77 12.03 1.79 -3.57
N PHE A 78 11.61 2.77 -4.35
CA PHE A 78 10.92 2.53 -5.61
C PHE A 78 11.92 2.06 -6.69
N THR A 79 11.67 0.88 -7.23
CA THR A 79 12.25 0.40 -8.49
C THR A 79 11.35 0.84 -9.64
N GLU A 80 11.86 0.91 -10.87
CA GLU A 80 11.02 1.29 -12.03
C GLU A 80 9.78 0.38 -12.16
N LYS A 81 9.92 -0.91 -11.82
CA LYS A 81 8.84 -1.89 -11.85
C LYS A 81 7.74 -1.62 -10.82
N ASN A 82 8.09 -1.34 -9.57
CA ASN A 82 7.08 -1.07 -8.53
C ASN A 82 6.52 0.37 -8.64
N TRP A 83 7.31 1.30 -9.19
CA TRP A 83 6.88 2.65 -9.54
C TRP A 83 5.83 2.65 -10.65
N SER A 84 6.04 1.85 -11.71
CA SER A 84 5.03 1.69 -12.76
C SER A 84 3.73 1.13 -12.19
N ARG A 85 3.80 0.09 -11.35
CA ARG A 85 2.61 -0.48 -10.69
C ARG A 85 1.89 0.50 -9.77
N PHE A 86 2.62 1.32 -9.03
CA PHE A 86 2.05 2.36 -8.18
C PHE A 86 1.30 3.40 -9.02
N LYS A 87 1.86 3.82 -10.16
CA LYS A 87 1.17 4.70 -11.12
C LYS A 87 0.00 4.02 -11.83
N GLU A 88 0.10 2.71 -12.06
CA GLU A 88 -0.87 1.88 -12.78
C GLU A 88 -1.95 1.27 -11.88
N PHE A 89 -2.10 1.70 -10.62
CA PHE A 89 -3.04 1.17 -9.62
C PHE A 89 -4.52 1.08 -10.11
N PHE A 90 -4.83 1.60 -11.30
CA PHE A 90 -6.12 1.51 -11.96
C PHE A 90 -6.11 0.99 -13.40
N ASP A 91 -5.17 0.12 -13.80
CA ASP A 91 -5.37 -0.68 -15.03
C ASP A 91 -6.45 -1.76 -14.75
N LYS A 92 -7.71 -1.44 -15.10
CA LYS A 92 -8.87 -2.35 -15.03
C LYS A 92 -8.73 -3.60 -15.92
N SER A 93 -7.64 -3.79 -16.67
CA SER A 93 -7.42 -5.02 -17.43
C SER A 93 -7.14 -6.26 -16.57
N LYS A 94 -7.03 -6.14 -15.24
CA LYS A 94 -7.05 -7.28 -14.31
C LYS A 94 -8.44 -7.58 -13.74
N VAL A 95 -9.47 -7.63 -14.59
CA VAL A 95 -10.67 -8.42 -14.29
C VAL A 95 -10.42 -9.83 -14.80
N ASP A 96 -9.66 -10.61 -14.03
CA ASP A 96 -9.71 -12.06 -14.15
C ASP A 96 -9.41 -12.69 -12.79
N ARG A 97 -10.22 -12.34 -11.79
CA ARG A 97 -10.42 -13.23 -10.66
C ARG A 97 -11.30 -14.38 -11.16
N LYS A 98 -10.70 -15.43 -11.73
CA LYS A 98 -11.38 -16.72 -11.77
C LYS A 98 -11.71 -17.09 -10.32
N PRO A 99 -12.99 -17.38 -9.99
CA PRO A 99 -13.33 -17.89 -8.67
C PRO A 99 -12.77 -19.31 -8.56
N ALA A 100 -11.66 -19.47 -7.85
CA ALA A 100 -11.18 -20.78 -7.43
C ALA A 100 -11.95 -21.19 -6.16
N PHE A 101 -13.18 -21.69 -6.33
CA PHE A 101 -13.78 -22.64 -5.40
C PHE A 101 -14.90 -23.43 -6.09
N ARG A 102 -14.57 -24.66 -6.49
CA ARG A 102 -15.52 -25.77 -6.63
C ARG A 102 -14.84 -27.03 -6.10
N ALA A 103 -15.03 -27.30 -4.81
CA ALA A 103 -15.19 -28.66 -4.29
C ALA A 103 -16.66 -28.70 -3.87
N GLY A 104 -17.54 -29.48 -4.49
CA GLY A 104 -17.43 -30.93 -4.63
C GLY A 104 -18.03 -31.52 -3.38
N ALA A 105 -19.34 -31.77 -3.43
CA ALA A 105 -20.10 -32.49 -2.39
C ALA A 105 -19.68 -33.97 -2.34
#